data_AF-A0A259U4M1-F1
#
_entry.id   AF-A0A259U4M1-F1
#
_cell.length_a   1.000
_cell.length_b   1.000
_cell.length_c   1.000
_cell.angle_alpha   90.00
_cell.angle_beta   90.00
_cell.angle_gamma   90.00
#
_symmetry.space_group_name_H-M   'P 1'
#
loop_
_entity.id
_entity.type
_entity.pdbx_description
1 polymer ?
#
loop_
_entity_poly.entity_id
_entity_poly.type
_entity_poly.pdbx_seq_one_letter_code
_entity_poly.pdbx_strand_id
1 'polypeptide(L)'
;MASCAGPSRSVSSGAFGTSEENPIRVAGLADGGPSSERAYLDRLRGPNNEAVEYTRIRNCCAFRTPRGIMDTGLLDVYEVTYPGLDAPVLLYLNMYDPPQGELIAPEGFTLAG
;
A
#
# COMPACT_ATOMS: atom_id res chain seq x y z
N MET A 1 25.64 -30.04 25.21
CA MET A 1 25.69 -29.31 23.93
C MET A 1 24.50 -28.36 23.91
N ALA A 2 24.72 -27.07 24.13
CA ALA A 2 23.64 -26.08 24.12
C ALA A 2 23.38 -25.68 22.68
N SER A 3 22.19 -25.99 22.16
CA SER A 3 21.77 -25.58 20.82
C SER A 3 21.05 -24.25 20.91
N CYS A 4 21.64 -23.21 20.32
CA CYS A 4 20.95 -21.96 20.04
C CYS A 4 19.98 -22.20 18.89
N ALA A 5 18.68 -22.16 19.17
CA ALA A 5 17.65 -22.02 18.15
C ALA A 5 16.75 -20.85 18.56
N GLY A 6 17.19 -19.63 18.24
CA GLY A 6 16.29 -18.48 18.26
C GLY A 6 15.32 -18.62 17.08
N PRO A 7 14.00 -18.46 17.27
CA PRO A 7 13.11 -18.32 16.14
C PRO A 7 13.43 -16.98 15.47
N SER A 8 13.91 -17.05 14.23
CA SER A 8 14.05 -15.91 13.33
C SER A 8 12.66 -15.29 13.12
N ARG A 9 12.38 -14.24 13.89
CA ARG A 9 11.19 -13.42 13.74
C ARG A 9 11.37 -12.60 12.48
N SER A 10 10.79 -13.03 11.37
CA SER A 10 10.62 -12.16 10.21
C SER A 10 9.58 -11.11 10.57
N VAL A 11 9.99 -10.09 11.34
CA VAL A 11 9.20 -8.88 11.49
C VAL A 11 9.32 -8.16 10.16
N SER A 12 8.31 -8.26 9.31
CA SER A 12 8.09 -7.32 8.21
C SER A 12 7.97 -5.94 8.85
N SER A 13 9.11 -5.25 8.94
CA SER A 13 9.29 -4.01 9.69
C SER A 13 9.08 -2.84 8.74
N GLY A 14 7.87 -2.79 8.19
CA GLY A 14 7.42 -1.73 7.31
C GLY A 14 6.07 -1.22 7.79
N ALA A 15 5.97 0.09 8.03
CA ALA A 15 4.70 0.72 8.35
C ALA A 15 3.72 0.46 7.20
N PHE A 16 2.48 0.12 7.56
CA PHE A 16 1.45 -0.29 6.59
C PHE A 16 1.22 0.82 5.57
N GLY A 17 1.29 0.48 4.29
CA GLY A 17 1.11 1.36 3.15
C GLY A 17 2.27 2.29 2.82
N THR A 18 3.18 2.56 3.75
CA THR A 18 4.31 3.50 3.56
C THR A 18 5.65 2.79 3.31
N SER A 19 5.60 1.48 3.06
CA SER A 19 6.75 0.63 2.80
C SER A 19 6.45 -0.41 1.73
N GLU A 20 7.49 -0.86 1.03
CA GLU A 20 7.39 -1.94 0.04
C GLU A 20 7.01 -3.28 0.68
N GLU A 21 7.46 -3.52 1.91
CA GLU A 21 7.26 -4.78 2.63
C GLU A 21 5.81 -4.97 3.08
N ASN A 22 5.06 -3.88 3.21
CA ASN A 22 3.69 -3.88 3.69
C ASN A 22 2.79 -2.94 2.88
N PRO A 23 2.59 -3.22 1.58
CA PRO A 23 1.87 -2.33 0.68
C PRO A 23 0.36 -2.42 0.90
N ILE A 24 -0.35 -1.37 0.49
CA ILE A 24 -1.81 -1.37 0.46
C ILE A 24 -2.27 -2.23 -0.71
N ARG A 25 -3.00 -3.30 -0.39
CA ARG A 25 -3.70 -4.13 -1.40
C ARG A 25 -5.06 -3.52 -1.64
N VAL A 26 -5.35 -3.11 -2.87
CA VAL A 26 -6.60 -2.39 -3.18
C VAL A 26 -7.63 -3.27 -3.89
N ALA A 27 -7.19 -4.18 -4.75
CA ALA A 27 -8.03 -5.11 -5.52
C ALA A 27 -7.17 -6.16 -6.23
N GLY A 28 -7.82 -7.10 -6.93
CA GLY A 28 -7.17 -7.92 -7.94
C GLY A 28 -7.05 -7.20 -9.29
N LEU A 29 -6.08 -7.62 -10.12
CA LEU A 29 -5.86 -7.01 -11.45
C LEU A 29 -7.11 -7.07 -12.34
N ALA A 30 -7.84 -8.20 -12.29
CA ALA A 30 -9.09 -8.39 -13.02
C ALA A 30 -10.29 -7.65 -12.39
N ASP A 31 -10.17 -7.22 -11.14
CA ASP A 31 -11.23 -6.60 -10.34
C ASP A 31 -11.09 -5.06 -10.29
N GLY A 32 -10.33 -4.49 -11.22
CA GLY A 32 -10.18 -3.05 -11.43
C GLY A 32 -8.72 -2.59 -11.56
N GLY A 33 -7.77 -3.33 -11.00
CA GLY A 33 -6.33 -3.01 -11.16
C GLY A 33 -6.03 -1.52 -10.89
N PRO A 34 -5.51 -0.75 -11.86
CA PRO A 34 -5.21 0.68 -11.68
C PRO A 34 -6.41 1.58 -11.37
N SER A 35 -7.65 1.18 -11.68
CA SER A 35 -8.83 1.97 -11.28
C SER A 35 -9.12 1.82 -9.78
N SER A 36 -8.85 0.65 -9.21
CA SER A 36 -9.05 0.40 -7.77
C SER A 36 -8.05 1.16 -6.90
N GLU A 37 -6.83 1.38 -7.40
CA GLU A 37 -5.84 2.24 -6.73
C GLU A 37 -6.34 3.68 -6.62
N ARG A 38 -6.83 4.23 -7.73
CA ARG A 38 -7.41 5.58 -7.75
C ARG A 38 -8.66 5.67 -6.89
N ALA A 39 -9.57 4.69 -6.97
CA ALA A 39 -10.77 4.67 -6.14
C ALA A 39 -10.43 4.58 -4.63
N TYR A 40 -9.38 3.86 -4.26
CA TYR A 40 -8.87 3.86 -2.89
C TYR A 40 -8.33 5.24 -2.48
N LEU A 41 -7.47 5.84 -3.32
CA LEU A 41 -6.89 7.17 -3.06
C LEU A 41 -7.94 8.28 -3.00
N ASP A 42 -8.98 8.22 -3.84
CA ASP A 42 -10.10 9.17 -3.86
C ASP A 42 -10.94 9.10 -2.58
N ARG A 43 -10.90 7.97 -1.85
CA ARG A 43 -11.54 7.79 -0.53
C ARG A 43 -10.60 8.15 0.62
N LEU A 44 -9.30 8.27 0.38
CA LEU A 44 -8.34 8.57 1.43
C LEU A 44 -8.50 10.02 1.90
N ARG A 45 -8.44 10.22 3.21
CA ARG A 45 -8.56 11.53 3.84
C ARG A 45 -7.46 11.72 4.88
N GLY A 46 -7.14 12.98 5.16
CA GLY A 46 -6.37 13.33 6.34
C GLY A 46 -7.13 13.03 7.65
N PRO A 47 -6.49 13.21 8.81
CA PRO A 47 -7.06 12.88 10.12
C PRO A 47 -8.28 13.75 10.49
N ASN A 48 -8.45 14.92 9.89
CA ASN A 48 -9.61 15.79 10.07
C ASN A 48 -10.51 15.85 8.82
N ASN A 49 -10.54 14.76 8.03
CA ASN A 49 -11.33 14.63 6.81
C ASN A 49 -10.87 15.55 5.65
N GLU A 50 -9.59 15.95 5.64
CA GLU A 50 -9.01 16.71 4.55
C GLU A 50 -9.00 15.87 3.27
N ALA A 51 -9.36 16.48 2.13
CA ALA A 51 -9.16 15.85 0.83
C ALA A 51 -7.65 15.70 0.58
N VAL A 52 -7.24 14.51 0.13
CA VAL A 52 -5.86 14.28 -0.27
C VAL A 52 -5.64 14.67 -1.73
N GLU A 53 -4.43 15.12 -2.03
CA GLU A 53 -3.91 15.20 -3.39
C GLU A 53 -2.91 14.08 -3.58
N TYR A 54 -2.86 13.48 -4.77
CA TYR A 54 -1.94 12.39 -5.05
C TYR A 54 -1.40 12.44 -6.48
N THR A 55 -0.16 12.01 -6.65
CA THR A 55 0.49 11.81 -7.95
C THR A 55 1.20 10.47 -7.97
N ARG A 56 0.96 9.66 -9.02
CA ARG A 56 1.76 8.45 -9.24
C ARG A 56 3.15 8.85 -9.72
N ILE A 57 4.18 8.55 -8.94
CA ILE A 57 5.54 9.00 -9.23
C ILE A 57 6.41 7.93 -9.89
N ARG A 58 6.16 6.65 -9.61
CA ARG A 58 6.88 5.52 -10.20
C ARG A 58 6.12 4.21 -10.01
N ASN A 59 6.47 3.22 -10.80
CA ASN A 59 6.31 1.81 -10.42
C ASN A 59 7.66 1.29 -9.92
N CYS A 60 7.66 0.30 -9.04
CA CYS A 60 8.87 -0.30 -8.51
C CYS A 60 8.61 -1.71 -8.01
N CYS A 61 9.59 -2.24 -7.30
CA CYS A 61 9.33 -3.21 -6.24
C CYS A 61 8.66 -4.47 -6.79
N ALA A 62 9.43 -5.22 -7.58
CA ALA A 62 8.95 -6.45 -8.17
C ALA A 62 8.71 -7.50 -7.10
N PHE A 63 7.52 -8.09 -7.10
CA PHE A 63 7.14 -9.15 -6.18
C PHE A 63 6.45 -10.29 -6.90
N ARG A 64 6.51 -11.48 -6.32
CA ARG A 64 5.89 -12.67 -6.89
C ARG A 64 4.41 -12.72 -6.54
N THR A 65 3.56 -12.85 -7.55
CA THR A 65 2.12 -13.12 -7.37
C THR A 65 1.56 -13.88 -8.58
N PRO A 66 0.75 -14.93 -8.37
CA PRO A 66 0.14 -15.67 -9.48
C PRO A 66 -0.90 -14.85 -10.27
N ARG A 67 -1.25 -13.65 -9.78
CA ARG A 67 -2.18 -12.72 -10.44
C ARG A 67 -1.47 -11.71 -11.34
N GLY A 68 -0.13 -11.72 -11.33
CA GLY A 68 0.72 -10.84 -12.11
C GLY A 68 0.99 -11.34 -13.52
N ILE A 69 1.69 -10.53 -14.30
CA ILE A 69 2.16 -10.93 -15.63
C ILE A 69 3.38 -11.83 -15.43
N MET A 70 3.34 -13.06 -15.95
CA MET A 70 4.39 -14.06 -15.72
C MET A 70 4.70 -14.25 -14.21
N ASP A 71 3.65 -14.38 -13.39
CA ASP A 71 3.72 -14.50 -11.93
C ASP A 71 4.42 -13.33 -11.21
N THR A 72 4.53 -12.17 -11.88
CA THR A 72 5.23 -10.99 -11.36
C THR A 72 4.32 -9.77 -11.33
N GLY A 73 4.29 -9.09 -10.18
CA GLY A 73 3.67 -7.78 -9.99
C GLY A 73 4.72 -6.70 -9.73
N LEU A 74 4.34 -5.45 -9.99
CA LEU A 74 5.09 -4.25 -9.59
C LEU A 74 4.19 -3.41 -8.67
N LEU A 75 4.75 -2.83 -7.62
CA LEU A 75 4.01 -1.87 -6.81
C LEU A 75 3.98 -0.51 -7.49
N ASP A 76 2.88 0.20 -7.32
CA ASP A 76 2.76 1.59 -7.70
C ASP A 76 3.00 2.50 -6.50
N VAL A 77 3.87 3.48 -6.70
CA VAL A 77 4.24 4.45 -5.67
C VAL A 77 3.55 5.76 -5.98
N TYR A 78 2.72 6.19 -5.04
CA TYR A 78 2.04 7.46 -5.06
C TYR A 78 2.66 8.38 -4.02
N GLU A 79 2.94 9.61 -4.43
CA GLU A 79 3.17 10.70 -3.49
C GLU A 79 1.80 11.28 -3.12
N VAL A 80 1.51 11.39 -1.82
CA VAL A 80 0.22 11.81 -1.27
C VAL A 80 0.43 12.95 -0.28
N THR A 81 -0.40 13.98 -0.37
CA THR A 81 -0.34 15.14 0.54
C THR A 81 -1.74 15.63 0.93
N TYR A 82 -1.83 16.39 2.01
CA TYR A 82 -3.02 17.12 2.46
C TYR A 82 -2.60 18.30 3.35
N PRO A 83 -3.45 19.31 3.56
CA PRO A 83 -3.13 20.43 4.45
C PRO A 83 -2.78 19.97 5.86
N GLY A 84 -1.57 20.30 6.34
CA GLY A 84 -1.08 19.95 7.67
C GLY A 84 -0.02 18.86 7.71
N LEU A 85 0.35 18.27 6.57
CA LEU A 85 1.57 17.48 6.47
C LEU A 85 2.81 18.37 6.32
N ASP A 86 3.89 18.02 7.04
CA ASP A 86 5.19 18.67 6.91
C ASP A 86 5.87 18.34 5.56
N ALA A 87 5.60 17.15 5.02
CA ALA A 87 6.08 16.68 3.74
C ALA A 87 5.12 15.63 3.15
N PRO A 88 5.09 15.45 1.80
CA PRO A 88 4.31 14.38 1.19
C PRO A 88 4.72 12.99 1.68
N VAL A 89 3.74 12.09 1.76
CA VAL A 89 3.92 10.70 2.17
C VAL A 89 3.92 9.80 0.94
N LEU A 90 4.84 8.86 0.88
CA LEU A 90 4.86 7.84 -0.18
C LEU A 90 3.98 6.66 0.23
N LEU A 91 3.00 6.34 -0.60
CA LEU A 91 2.17 5.15 -0.48
C LEU A 91 2.52 4.12 -1.55
N TYR A 92 2.63 2.86 -1.14
CA TYR A 92 2.93 1.72 -2.00
C TYR A 92 1.66 0.90 -2.17
N LEU A 93 1.15 0.83 -3.39
CA LEU A 93 -0.10 0.16 -3.73
C LEU A 93 0.18 -1.11 -4.55
N ASN A 94 -0.58 -2.15 -4.23
CA ASN A 94 -0.62 -3.42 -4.94
C ASN A 94 -2.01 -3.57 -5.57
N MET A 95 -2.04 -3.48 -6.89
CA MET A 95 -3.25 -3.68 -7.72
C MET A 95 -3.50 -5.13 -8.16
N TYR A 96 -2.60 -6.06 -7.84
CA TYR A 96 -2.67 -7.44 -8.30
C TYR A 96 -3.38 -8.37 -7.32
N ASP A 97 -3.19 -8.15 -6.02
CA ASP A 97 -3.73 -8.99 -4.98
C ASP A 97 -4.83 -8.27 -4.18
N PRO A 98 -5.97 -8.93 -3.92
CA PRO A 98 -7.03 -8.33 -3.14
C PRO A 98 -6.61 -8.09 -1.69
N PRO A 99 -7.31 -7.18 -0.98
CA PRO A 99 -7.18 -7.03 0.47
C PRO A 99 -7.40 -8.36 1.19
N GLN A 100 -6.72 -8.57 2.31
CA GLN A 100 -6.94 -9.75 3.17
C GLN A 100 -8.14 -9.59 4.12
N GLY A 101 -8.87 -8.48 4.01
CA GLY A 101 -9.98 -8.09 4.85
C GLY A 101 -10.60 -6.81 4.32
N GLU A 102 -11.06 -5.93 5.21
CA GLU A 102 -11.51 -4.60 4.82
C GLU A 102 -10.34 -3.74 4.32
N LEU A 103 -10.65 -2.69 3.54
CA LEU A 103 -9.68 -1.67 3.19
C LEU A 103 -9.36 -0.85 4.44
N ILE A 104 -8.08 -0.62 4.67
CA ILE A 104 -7.55 0.08 5.86
C ILE A 104 -6.73 1.27 5.37
N ALA A 105 -6.84 2.40 6.06
CA ALA A 105 -5.96 3.55 5.82
C ALA A 105 -4.60 3.36 6.54
N PRO A 106 -3.48 3.78 5.92
CA PRO A 106 -2.20 3.88 6.61
C PRO A 106 -2.25 4.89 7.76
N GLU A 107 -1.27 4.81 8.67
CA GLU A 107 -1.15 5.75 9.79
C GLU A 107 -1.12 7.20 9.30
N GLY A 108 -1.86 8.08 9.98
CA GLY A 108 -2.03 9.48 9.57
C GLY A 108 -3.15 9.72 8.56
N PHE A 109 -3.85 8.68 8.11
CA PHE A 109 -4.95 8.79 7.17
C PHE A 109 -6.23 8.14 7.69
N THR A 110 -7.35 8.46 7.05
CA THR A 110 -8.66 7.82 7.24
C THR A 110 -9.28 7.45 5.90
N LEU A 111 -10.30 6.60 5.90
CA LEU A 111 -11.12 6.32 4.71
C LEU A 111 -12.49 6.98 4.86
N ALA A 112 -12.87 7.77 3.86
CA ALA A 112 -14.24 8.23 3.72
C ALA A 112 -15.17 7.04 3.42
N GLY A 113 -16.29 7.00 4.15
CA GLY A 113 -17.39 6.06 3.97
C GLY A 113 -18.22 6.33 2.72
#